data_AF-A0A2D8UAM8-F1
#
_entry.id   AF-A0A2D8UAM8-F1
#
_cell.length_a   1.000
_cell.length_b   1.000
_cell.length_c   1.000
_cell.angle_alpha   90.00
_cell.angle_beta   90.00
_cell.angle_gamma   90.00
#
_symmetry.space_group_name_H-M   'P 1'
#
loop_
_entity.id
_entity.type
_entity.pdbx_description
1 polymer ?
#
loop_
_entity_poly.entity_id
_entity_poly.type
_entity_poly.pdbx_seq_one_letter_code
_entity_poly.pdbx_strand_id
1 'polypeptide(L)'
;MSVKMLIRLAFLGSISAILFIFEGLAPRPVPWVKLGLGNIPVVLALFMYGPIAALTVCWLKLILGGLVGGLFAGPTFVISVAGASVSWLVMSLCYRLRILVLSPLGVSIWGACSHQLTQLVIAYFFVGQFAIFSLIPVALFTASITGVFIGLLALWLLRLLWYGDSQKE
;
A
#
# COMPACT_ATOMS: atom_id res chain seq x y z
N MET A 1 -15.87 -17.29 -5.08
CA MET A 1 -15.74 -16.22 -4.05
C MET A 1 -17.09 -16.09 -3.35
N SER A 2 -17.17 -16.15 -2.02
CA SER A 2 -18.45 -16.01 -1.30
C SER A 2 -18.91 -14.55 -1.29
N VAL A 3 -20.23 -14.31 -1.30
CA VAL A 3 -20.84 -12.96 -1.24
C VAL A 3 -20.31 -12.18 -0.03
N LYS A 4 -20.17 -12.86 1.13
CA LYS A 4 -19.60 -12.25 2.34
C LYS A 4 -18.18 -11.75 2.12
N MET A 5 -17.35 -12.51 1.40
CA MET A 5 -15.97 -12.11 1.08
C MET A 5 -15.95 -10.89 0.15
N LEU A 6 -16.81 -10.87 -0.87
CA LEU A 6 -16.92 -9.74 -1.79
C LEU A 6 -17.27 -8.45 -1.06
N ILE A 7 -18.24 -8.49 -0.14
CA ILE A 7 -18.64 -7.33 0.67
C ILE A 7 -17.45 -6.83 1.51
N ARG A 8 -16.71 -7.73 2.17
CA ARG A 8 -15.56 -7.36 3.00
C ARG A 8 -14.43 -6.74 2.18
N LEU A 9 -14.14 -7.27 0.99
CA LEU A 9 -13.13 -6.71 0.10
C LEU A 9 -13.55 -5.36 -0.48
N ALA A 10 -14.82 -5.20 -0.86
CA ALA A 10 -15.35 -3.92 -1.30
C ALA A 10 -15.24 -2.87 -0.19
N PHE A 11 -15.57 -3.23 1.06
CA PHE A 11 -15.45 -2.33 2.21
C PHE A 11 -14.00 -1.90 2.47
N LEU A 12 -13.05 -2.85 2.48
CA LEU A 12 -11.63 -2.55 2.61
C LEU A 12 -11.10 -1.71 1.44
N GLY A 13 -11.55 -1.99 0.21
CA GLY A 13 -11.25 -1.23 -1.00
C GLY A 13 -11.72 0.23 -0.90
N SER A 14 -12.95 0.45 -0.44
CA SER A 14 -13.50 1.79 -0.23
C SER A 14 -12.73 2.58 0.83
N ILE A 15 -12.43 1.97 1.98
CA ILE A 15 -11.61 2.62 3.01
C ILE A 15 -10.22 2.98 2.46
N SER A 16 -9.61 2.06 1.71
CA SER A 16 -8.31 2.27 1.09
C SER A 16 -8.32 3.46 0.12
N ALA A 17 -9.36 3.55 -0.72
CA ALA A 17 -9.55 4.67 -1.63
C ALA A 17 -9.77 6.00 -0.89
N ILE A 18 -10.62 6.02 0.14
CA ILE A 18 -10.89 7.23 0.95
C ILE A 18 -9.61 7.74 1.60
N LEU A 19 -8.83 6.86 2.25
CA LEU A 19 -7.56 7.23 2.88
C LEU A 19 -6.55 7.74 1.86
N PHE A 20 -6.49 7.12 0.68
CA PHE A 20 -5.60 7.54 -0.40
C PHE A 20 -5.96 8.93 -0.94
N ILE A 21 -7.26 9.20 -1.14
CA ILE A 21 -7.75 10.51 -1.59
C ILE A 21 -7.51 11.56 -0.51
N PHE A 22 -7.82 11.25 0.75
CA PHE A 22 -7.59 12.14 1.89
C PHE A 22 -6.12 12.56 2.02
N GLU A 23 -5.20 11.60 1.90
CA GLU A 23 -3.76 11.88 1.88
C GLU A 23 -3.35 12.73 0.65
N GLY A 24 -4.04 12.55 -0.47
CA GLY A 24 -3.89 13.38 -1.66
C GLY A 24 -4.23 14.86 -1.43
N LEU A 25 -5.28 15.12 -0.65
CA LEU A 25 -5.81 16.45 -0.33
C LEU A 25 -5.11 17.14 0.85
N ALA A 26 -4.46 16.37 1.73
CA ALA A 26 -3.79 16.91 2.91
C ALA A 26 -2.63 17.85 2.51
N PRO A 27 -2.50 19.05 3.14
CA PRO A 27 -1.37 19.93 2.91
C PRO A 27 -0.09 19.23 3.33
N ARG A 28 0.86 19.13 2.40
CA ARG A 28 2.09 18.36 2.62
C ARG A 28 3.19 19.28 3.15
N PRO A 29 3.73 19.05 4.35
CA PRO A 29 4.89 19.81 4.83
C PRO A 29 6.13 19.55 3.97
N VAL A 30 6.21 18.39 3.31
CA VAL A 30 7.25 18.06 2.34
C VAL A 30 6.58 17.53 1.05
N PRO A 31 6.78 18.18 -0.12
CA PRO A 31 6.05 17.84 -1.35
C PRO A 31 6.13 16.36 -1.77
N TRP A 32 7.26 15.73 -1.47
CA TRP A 32 7.64 14.39 -1.91
C TRP A 32 7.25 13.27 -0.94
N VAL A 33 6.91 13.60 0.31
CA VAL A 33 6.64 12.58 1.34
C VAL A 33 5.15 12.25 1.36
N LYS A 34 4.84 10.98 1.14
CA LYS A 34 3.51 10.39 1.27
C LYS A 34 3.49 9.48 2.49
N LEU A 35 2.43 9.54 3.28
CA LEU A 35 2.27 8.72 4.48
C LEU A 35 1.92 7.26 4.13
N GLY A 36 1.31 7.03 2.97
CA GLY A 36 0.90 5.70 2.54
C GLY A 36 -0.30 5.13 3.31
N LEU A 37 -1.17 5.98 3.87
CA LEU A 37 -2.35 5.58 4.66
C LEU A 37 -3.26 4.62 3.89
N GLY A 38 -3.42 4.85 2.58
CA GLY A 38 -4.18 3.97 1.70
C GLY A 38 -3.65 2.53 1.63
N ASN A 39 -2.42 2.25 2.08
CA ASN A 39 -1.85 0.90 2.10
C ASN A 39 -2.24 0.10 3.35
N ILE A 40 -2.78 0.73 4.41
CA ILE A 40 -3.21 0.02 5.63
C ILE A 40 -4.22 -1.09 5.30
N PRO A 41 -5.32 -0.82 4.55
CA PRO A 41 -6.29 -1.88 4.23
C PRO A 41 -5.74 -2.92 3.25
N VAL A 42 -4.72 -2.58 2.45
CA VAL A 42 -4.05 -3.52 1.53
C VAL A 42 -3.25 -4.56 2.32
N VAL A 43 -2.46 -4.11 3.30
CA VAL A 43 -1.74 -5.00 4.24
C VAL A 43 -2.74 -5.84 5.02
N LEU A 44 -3.81 -5.22 5.54
CA LEU A 44 -4.84 -5.95 6.29
C LEU A 44 -5.50 -7.05 5.43
N ALA A 45 -5.86 -6.74 4.19
CA ALA A 45 -6.41 -7.71 3.25
C ALA A 45 -5.44 -8.86 2.93
N LEU A 46 -4.14 -8.57 2.84
CA LEU A 46 -3.10 -9.59 2.62
C LEU A 46 -3.08 -10.63 3.74
N PHE A 47 -3.12 -10.18 4.99
CA PHE A 47 -3.05 -11.07 6.15
C PHE A 47 -4.38 -11.77 6.46
N MET A 48 -5.52 -11.14 6.19
CA MET A 48 -6.84 -11.74 6.46
C MET A 48 -7.33 -12.67 5.36
N TYR A 49 -7.07 -12.33 4.09
CA TYR A 49 -7.69 -12.97 2.92
C TYR A 49 -6.68 -13.43 1.86
N GLY A 50 -5.39 -13.12 2.04
CA GLY A 50 -4.31 -13.56 1.17
C GLY A 50 -3.98 -12.59 0.02
N PRO A 51 -2.99 -12.98 -0.82
CA PRO A 51 -2.43 -12.12 -1.87
C PRO A 51 -3.44 -11.58 -2.88
N ILE A 52 -4.34 -12.44 -3.36
CA ILE A 52 -5.31 -12.07 -4.41
C ILE A 52 -6.27 -11.01 -3.88
N ALA A 53 -6.72 -11.13 -2.63
CA ALA A 53 -7.56 -10.14 -1.98
C ALA A 53 -6.86 -8.78 -1.81
N ALA A 54 -5.59 -8.79 -1.40
CA ALA A 54 -4.78 -7.58 -1.30
C ALA A 54 -4.63 -6.87 -2.65
N LEU A 55 -4.44 -7.64 -3.72
CA LEU A 55 -4.38 -7.12 -5.09
C LEU A 55 -5.67 -6.39 -5.45
N THR A 56 -6.82 -7.03 -5.20
CA THR A 56 -8.15 -6.44 -5.46
C THR A 56 -8.33 -5.11 -4.73
N VAL A 57 -8.02 -5.06 -3.43
CA VAL A 57 -8.12 -3.82 -2.63
C VAL A 57 -7.19 -2.75 -3.17
N CYS A 58 -5.97 -3.12 -3.57
CA CYS A 58 -5.00 -2.19 -4.14
C CYS A 58 -5.46 -1.60 -5.48
N TRP A 59 -6.03 -2.41 -6.37
CA TRP A 59 -6.58 -1.94 -7.64
C TRP A 59 -7.79 -1.03 -7.44
N LEU A 60 -8.71 -1.39 -6.53
CA LEU A 60 -9.83 -0.52 -6.18
C LEU A 60 -9.35 0.87 -5.74
N LYS A 61 -8.37 0.91 -4.82
CA LYS A 61 -7.74 2.16 -4.37
C LYS A 61 -7.18 2.98 -5.54
N LEU A 62 -6.43 2.36 -6.44
CA LEU A 62 -5.76 3.05 -7.55
C LEU A 62 -6.77 3.59 -8.58
N ILE A 63 -7.77 2.79 -8.94
CA ILE A 63 -8.80 3.19 -9.91
C ILE A 63 -9.65 4.33 -9.32
N LEU A 64 -10.19 4.14 -8.12
CA LEU A 64 -11.04 5.14 -7.47
C LEU A 64 -10.25 6.42 -7.15
N GLY A 65 -9.04 6.28 -6.60
CA GLY A 65 -8.16 7.41 -6.30
C GLY A 65 -7.72 8.17 -7.55
N GLY A 66 -7.41 7.47 -8.64
CA GLY A 66 -7.05 8.07 -9.92
C GLY A 66 -8.21 8.82 -10.58
N LEU A 67 -9.42 8.24 -10.54
CA LEU A 67 -10.63 8.86 -11.09
C LEU A 67 -11.03 10.11 -10.30
N VAL A 68 -11.13 10.00 -8.97
CA VAL A 68 -11.54 11.12 -8.10
C VAL A 68 -10.47 12.22 -8.10
N GLY A 69 -9.19 11.85 -8.13
CA GLY A 69 -8.08 12.80 -8.17
C GLY A 69 -7.84 13.44 -9.54
N GLY A 70 -8.57 13.04 -10.59
CA GLY A 70 -8.38 13.57 -11.95
C GLY A 70 -7.03 13.22 -12.60
N LEU A 71 -6.30 12.25 -12.05
CA LEU A 71 -4.96 11.83 -12.49
C LEU A 71 -4.99 10.54 -13.32
N PHE A 72 -6.18 10.00 -13.57
CA PHE A 72 -6.39 8.74 -14.28
C PHE A 72 -5.72 8.76 -15.67
N ALA A 73 -5.04 7.67 -16.01
CA ALA A 73 -4.28 7.51 -17.26
C ALA A 73 -3.12 8.52 -17.49
N GLY A 74 -2.79 9.36 -16.51
CA GLY A 74 -1.62 10.25 -16.57
C GLY A 74 -0.31 9.60 -16.09
N PRO A 75 0.84 10.31 -16.20
CA PRO A 75 2.15 9.82 -15.72
C PRO A 75 2.13 9.39 -14.26
N THR A 76 1.47 10.17 -13.40
CA THR A 76 1.33 9.89 -11.97
C THR A 76 0.56 8.59 -11.69
N PHE A 77 -0.42 8.25 -12.54
CA PHE A 77 -1.15 7.00 -12.45
C PHE A 77 -0.26 5.81 -12.84
N VAL A 78 0.49 5.91 -13.93
CA VAL A 78 1.44 4.87 -14.36
C VAL A 78 2.49 4.59 -13.28
N ILE A 79 3.09 5.65 -12.73
CA ILE A 79 4.05 5.56 -11.62
C ILE A 79 3.42 4.86 -10.40
N SER A 80 2.18 5.21 -10.06
CA SER A 80 1.48 4.63 -8.90
C SER A 80 1.09 3.16 -9.11
N VAL A 81 0.62 2.79 -10.30
CA VAL A 81 0.25 1.42 -10.66
C VAL A 81 1.48 0.52 -10.67
N ALA A 82 2.58 0.96 -11.26
CA ALA A 82 3.81 0.19 -11.27
C ALA A 82 4.36 -0.02 -9.85
N GLY A 83 4.43 1.06 -9.06
CA GLY A 83 4.86 0.99 -7.65
C GLY A 83 4.00 0.04 -6.82
N ALA A 84 2.69 0.14 -6.93
CA ALA A 84 1.74 -0.73 -6.23
C ALA A 84 1.86 -2.20 -6.67
N SER A 85 2.04 -2.45 -7.96
CA SER A 85 2.16 -3.80 -8.51
C SER A 85 3.42 -4.51 -8.01
N VAL A 86 4.57 -3.82 -8.05
CA VAL A 86 5.83 -4.36 -7.52
C VAL A 86 5.76 -4.53 -6.00
N SER A 87 5.21 -3.56 -5.28
CA SER A 87 4.99 -3.68 -3.83
C SER A 87 4.13 -4.88 -3.48
N TRP A 88 3.04 -5.10 -4.20
CA TRP A 88 2.16 -6.25 -3.99
C TRP A 88 2.90 -7.57 -4.25
N LEU A 89 3.70 -7.64 -5.31
CA LEU A 89 4.51 -8.82 -5.60
C LEU A 89 5.51 -9.13 -4.47
N VAL A 90 6.24 -8.11 -4.00
CA VAL A 90 7.20 -8.26 -2.89
C VAL A 90 6.49 -8.71 -1.62
N MET A 91 5.39 -8.05 -1.25
CA MET A 91 4.62 -8.42 -0.06
C MET A 91 4.03 -9.84 -0.17
N SER A 92 3.55 -10.23 -1.36
CA SER A 92 3.01 -11.56 -1.63
C SER A 92 4.08 -12.64 -1.55
N LEU A 93 5.29 -12.35 -2.02
CA LEU A 93 6.43 -13.25 -1.91
C LEU A 93 6.86 -13.42 -0.46
N CYS A 94 7.02 -12.33 0.29
CA CYS A 94 7.31 -12.36 1.72
C CYS A 94 6.26 -13.16 2.50
N TYR A 95 4.97 -12.97 2.18
CA TYR A 95 3.86 -13.70 2.80
C TYR A 95 3.91 -15.21 2.50
N ARG A 96 4.14 -15.60 1.23
CA ARG A 96 4.18 -17.00 0.81
C ARG A 96 5.39 -17.76 1.34
N LEU A 97 6.55 -17.10 1.39
CA LEU A 97 7.78 -17.70 1.88
C LEU A 97 7.74 -17.94 3.40
N ARG A 98 6.67 -17.51 4.10
CA ARG A 98 6.50 -17.62 5.56
C ARG A 98 7.79 -17.34 6.30
N ILE A 99 8.53 -16.31 5.84
CA ILE A 99 9.81 -15.96 6.43
C ILE A 99 9.49 -15.65 7.88
N LEU A 100 9.85 -16.57 8.79
CA LEU A 100 9.38 -16.61 10.19
C LEU A 100 9.72 -15.32 10.96
N VAL A 101 10.61 -14.50 10.41
CA VAL A 101 11.07 -13.21 10.94
C VAL A 101 10.21 -12.02 10.47
N LEU A 102 9.41 -12.18 9.41
CA LEU A 102 8.61 -11.10 8.82
C LEU A 102 7.20 -11.11 9.40
N SER A 103 7.03 -10.40 10.52
CA SER A 103 5.72 -9.97 11.01
C SER A 103 5.02 -9.05 9.99
N PRO A 104 3.72 -8.71 10.17
CA PRO A 104 3.04 -7.70 9.36
C PRO A 104 3.83 -6.39 9.19
N LEU A 105 4.66 -6.06 10.18
CA LEU A 105 5.60 -4.95 10.16
C LEU A 105 6.68 -5.12 9.09
N GLY A 106 7.37 -6.26 9.06
CA GLY A 106 8.42 -6.52 8.08
C GLY A 106 7.90 -6.55 6.65
N VAL A 107 6.75 -7.19 6.42
CA VAL A 107 6.10 -7.23 5.09
C VAL A 107 5.73 -5.82 4.62
N SER A 108 5.22 -4.98 5.53
CA SER A 108 4.89 -3.58 5.23
C SER A 108 6.13 -2.74 4.88
N ILE A 109 7.25 -2.89 5.59
CA ILE A 109 8.50 -2.17 5.30
C ILE A 109 9.04 -2.55 3.91
N TRP A 110 9.13 -3.85 3.60
CA TRP A 110 9.59 -4.31 2.30
C TRP A 110 8.66 -3.87 1.16
N GLY A 111 7.35 -3.90 1.40
CA GLY A 111 6.35 -3.34 0.49
C GLY A 111 6.58 -1.84 0.24
N ALA A 112 6.70 -1.04 1.30
CA ALA A 112 6.91 0.40 1.19
C ALA A 112 8.21 0.77 0.46
N CYS A 113 9.30 0.07 0.75
CA CYS A 113 10.60 0.31 0.11
C CYS A 113 10.54 -0.03 -1.39
N SER A 114 10.02 -1.21 -1.74
CA SER A 114 9.89 -1.63 -3.14
C SER A 114 8.92 -0.73 -3.92
N HIS A 115 7.85 -0.26 -3.30
CA HIS A 115 6.93 0.73 -3.87
C HIS A 115 7.67 2.02 -4.28
N GLN A 116 8.37 2.65 -3.32
CA GLN A 116 9.07 3.93 -3.53
C GLN A 116 10.22 3.80 -4.53
N LEU A 117 11.00 2.71 -4.47
CA LEU A 117 12.06 2.46 -5.45
C LEU A 117 11.50 2.33 -6.87
N THR A 118 10.42 1.57 -7.03
CA THR A 118 9.77 1.42 -8.34
C THR A 118 9.23 2.76 -8.84
N GLN A 119 8.63 3.56 -7.96
CA GLN A 119 8.14 4.89 -8.35
C GLN A 119 9.26 5.80 -8.85
N LEU A 120 10.44 5.79 -8.21
CA LEU A 120 11.60 6.54 -8.68
C LEU A 120 12.09 6.04 -10.05
N VAL A 121 12.18 4.72 -10.24
CA VAL A 121 12.61 4.12 -11.52
C VAL A 121 11.65 4.48 -12.64
N ILE A 122 10.33 4.39 -12.43
CA ILE A 122 9.35 4.77 -13.44
C ILE A 122 9.35 6.29 -13.67
N ALA A 123 9.50 7.09 -12.62
CA ALA A 123 9.59 8.55 -12.74
C ALA A 123 10.80 8.99 -13.56
N TYR A 124 11.93 8.27 -13.49
CA TYR A 124 13.10 8.54 -14.34
C TYR A 124 12.76 8.52 -15.84
N PHE A 125 11.90 7.59 -16.30
CA PHE A 125 11.50 7.54 -17.71
C PHE A 125 10.65 8.74 -18.15
N PHE A 126 9.97 9.43 -17.23
CA PHE A 126 9.19 10.64 -17.54
C PHE A 126 10.01 11.92 -17.41
N VAL A 127 10.93 11.99 -16.43
CA VAL A 127 11.73 13.19 -16.14
C VAL A 127 13.03 13.24 -16.94
N GLY A 128 13.60 12.09 -17.29
CA GLY A 128 14.81 11.99 -18.12
C GLY A 128 16.11 12.41 -17.42
N GLN A 129 16.09 12.62 -16.09
CA GLN A 129 17.26 13.08 -15.33
C GLN A 129 17.73 12.06 -14.30
N PHE A 130 19.01 11.70 -14.35
CA PHE A 130 19.64 10.81 -13.37
C PHE A 130 19.65 11.38 -11.95
N ALA A 131 19.57 12.70 -11.78
CA ALA A 131 19.52 13.36 -10.49
C ALA A 131 18.35 12.89 -9.60
N ILE A 132 17.30 12.30 -10.18
CA ILE A 132 16.20 11.69 -9.41
C ILE A 132 16.67 10.58 -8.47
N PHE A 133 17.72 9.84 -8.84
CA PHE A 133 18.23 8.75 -8.00
C PHE A 133 18.95 9.23 -6.74
N SER A 134 19.34 10.51 -6.68
CA SER A 134 19.82 11.14 -5.44
C SER A 134 18.74 11.19 -4.35
N LEU A 135 17.46 11.00 -4.72
CA LEU A 135 16.36 10.88 -3.77
C LEU A 135 16.23 9.49 -3.13
N ILE A 136 16.94 8.47 -3.62
CA ILE A 136 16.85 7.09 -3.08
C ILE A 136 17.05 7.04 -1.55
N PRO A 137 18.07 7.67 -0.95
CA PRO A 137 18.29 7.59 0.50
C PRO A 137 17.11 8.16 1.29
N VAL A 138 16.58 9.30 0.83
CA VAL A 138 15.42 9.96 1.45
C VAL A 138 14.15 9.13 1.22
N ALA A 139 13.97 8.59 0.02
CA ALA A 139 12.83 7.77 -0.34
C ALA A 139 12.76 6.47 0.47
N LEU A 140 13.90 5.80 0.69
CA LEU A 140 13.99 4.59 1.51
C LEU A 140 13.83 4.88 3.01
N PHE A 141 14.39 5.99 3.49
CA PHE A 141 14.22 6.40 4.88
C PHE A 141 12.74 6.67 5.20
N THR A 142 12.08 7.46 4.36
CA THR A 142 10.64 7.75 4.48
C THR A 142 9.77 6.52 4.28
N ALA A 143 10.12 5.65 3.33
CA ALA A 143 9.46 4.36 3.13
C ALA A 143 9.56 3.45 4.36
N SER A 144 10.71 3.45 5.04
CA SER A 144 10.91 2.63 6.24
C SER A 144 10.05 3.14 7.40
N ILE A 145 10.01 4.45 7.63
CA ILE A 145 9.19 5.07 8.68
C ILE A 145 7.70 4.80 8.43
N THR A 146 7.23 5.08 7.22
CA THR A 146 5.83 4.84 6.84
C THR A 146 5.49 3.34 6.87
N GLY A 147 6.40 2.49 6.39
CA GLY A 147 6.26 1.04 6.44
C GLY A 147 6.11 0.49 7.85
N VAL A 148 6.92 0.98 8.81
CA VAL A 148 6.79 0.67 10.24
C VAL A 148 5.43 1.11 10.76
N PHE A 149 5.04 2.36 10.51
CA PHE A 149 3.76 2.91 10.98
C PHE A 149 2.55 2.12 10.47
N ILE A 150 2.50 1.88 9.16
CA ILE A 150 1.43 1.10 8.51
C ILE A 150 1.43 -0.34 9.05
N GLY A 151 2.60 -0.94 9.23
CA GLY A 151 2.74 -2.29 9.73
C GLY A 151 2.28 -2.47 11.17
N LEU A 152 2.60 -1.52 12.05
CA LEU A 152 2.12 -1.48 13.44
C LEU A 152 0.60 -1.33 13.50
N LEU A 153 0.03 -0.42 12.72
CA LEU A 153 -1.42 -0.23 12.64
C LEU A 153 -2.13 -1.49 12.13
N ALA A 154 -1.60 -2.11 11.07
CA ALA A 154 -2.16 -3.35 10.55
C ALA A 154 -2.10 -4.47 11.60
N LEU A 155 -0.98 -4.61 12.33
CA LEU A 155 -0.85 -5.58 13.42
C LEU A 155 -1.86 -5.33 14.53
N TRP A 156 -2.04 -4.08 14.95
CA TRP A 156 -3.00 -3.70 15.99
C TRP A 156 -4.44 -4.00 15.56
N LEU A 157 -4.82 -3.63 14.34
CA LEU A 157 -6.14 -3.92 13.78
C LEU A 157 -6.40 -5.42 13.63
N LEU A 158 -5.41 -6.19 13.18
CA LEU A 158 -5.53 -7.65 13.10
C LEU A 158 -5.82 -8.29 14.46
N ARG A 159 -5.12 -7.84 15.51
CA ARG A 159 -5.36 -8.33 16.89
C ARG A 159 -6.75 -8.00 17.38
N LEU A 160 -7.22 -6.77 17.13
CA LEU A 160 -8.56 -6.33 17.53
C LEU A 160 -9.67 -7.12 16.81
N LEU A 161 -9.51 -7.33 15.51
CA LEU A 161 -10.48 -8.08 14.70
C LEU A 161 -10.50 -9.57 15.05
N TRP A 162 -9.35 -10.18 15.34
CA TRP A 162 -9.27 -11.56 15.80
C TRP A 162 -9.91 -11.75 17.18
N TYR A 163 -9.68 -10.82 18.10
CA TYR A 163 -10.28 -10.84 19.44
C TYR A 163 -11.82 -10.77 19.38
N GLY A 164 -12.37 -9.98 18.45
CA GLY A 164 -13.82 -9.87 18.26
C GLY A 164 -14.50 -11.10 17.67
N ASP A 165 -13.77 -11.95 16.93
CA ASP A 165 -14.30 -13.22 16.42
C ASP A 165 -14.29 -14.32 17.50
N SER A 166 -13.33 -14.28 18.43
CA SER A 166 -13.20 -15.24 19.54
C SER A 166 -14.26 -15.07 20.65
N GLN A 167 -15.03 -13.97 20.63
CA GLN A 167 -16.14 -13.69 21.57
C GLN A 167 -17.51 -14.07 20.98
N LYS A 168 -17.56 -14.54 19.73
CA LYS A 168 -18.80 -14.95 19.03
C LYS A 168 -18.99 -16.46 18.98
N GLU A 169 -18.07 -17.23 19.57
CA GLU A 169 -18.16 -18.67 19.82
C GLU A 169 -18.53 -18.91 21.28
#